data_AF-A0ABD0VB32-F1
#
_entry.id   AF-A0ABD0VB32-F1
#
_cell.length_a   1.000
_cell.length_b   1.000
_cell.length_c   1.000
_cell.angle_alpha   90.00
_cell.angle_beta   90.00
_cell.angle_gamma   90.00
#
_symmetry.space_group_name_H-M   'P 1'
#
loop_
_entity.id
_entity.type
_entity.pdbx_description
1 polymer ?
#
loop_
_entity_poly.entity_id
_entity_poly.type
_entity_poly.pdbx_seq_one_letter_code
_entity_poly.pdbx_strand_id
1 'polypeptide(L)'
;MKMERRSEPEEASGRWFPYLDLCRVGSASLTSREVIKVLEPYILDARKERMKRVVNNRSYSVSLVVEGLADFGNVSAAFRSADALGIQSVHAISSDNRKRYKDNRHVSMGAEKWLDIELWKSPKECFQALRMRGYRIAATHLGDDTVSTTYIFKTFFPFLCSYVQCRHA
;
A
#
# COMPACT_ATOMS: atom_id res chain seq x y z
N MET A 1 6.81 8.80 14.52
CA MET A 1 6.95 9.94 13.60
C MET A 1 6.36 9.54 12.25
N LYS A 2 5.37 10.26 11.73
CA LYS A 2 4.70 9.94 10.47
C LYS A 2 4.74 11.17 9.57
N MET A 3 4.96 10.94 8.27
CA MET A 3 4.83 12.03 7.29
C MET A 3 3.37 12.44 7.17
N GLU A 4 3.16 13.71 6.88
CA GLU A 4 1.83 14.28 6.64
C GLU A 4 1.23 13.68 5.37
N ARG A 5 -0.05 13.30 5.44
CA ARG A 5 -0.79 12.77 4.28
C ARG A 5 -1.47 13.91 3.55
N ARG A 6 -1.53 13.82 2.23
CA ARG A 6 -2.34 14.71 1.40
C ARG A 6 -3.83 14.52 1.73
N SER A 7 -4.52 15.62 1.96
CA SER A 7 -5.96 15.67 2.30
C SER A 7 -6.85 15.45 1.08
N GLU A 8 -6.43 15.93 -0.10
CA GLU A 8 -7.16 15.80 -1.36
C GLU A 8 -6.26 15.30 -2.49
N PRO A 9 -6.81 14.58 -3.48
CA PRO A 9 -6.11 14.37 -4.74
C PRO A 9 -6.04 15.72 -5.47
N GLU A 10 -4.93 16.44 -5.32
CA GLU A 10 -4.58 17.50 -6.29
C GLU A 10 -4.61 16.89 -7.70
N GLU A 11 -4.96 17.69 -8.72
CA GLU A 11 -4.85 17.33 -10.13
C GLU A 11 -3.39 16.98 -10.45
N ALA A 12 -3.00 15.75 -10.11
CA ALA A 12 -1.63 15.30 -10.24
C ALA A 12 -1.44 14.90 -11.71
N SER A 13 -0.68 15.71 -12.43
CA SER A 13 -0.05 15.36 -13.70
C SER A 13 1.06 14.32 -13.49
N GLY A 14 0.73 13.18 -12.87
CA GLY A 14 1.69 12.14 -12.51
C GLY A 14 1.10 10.97 -11.71
N ARG A 15 1.95 10.01 -11.35
CA ARG A 15 1.57 8.86 -10.49
C ARG A 15 1.27 9.35 -9.08
N TRP A 16 0.11 8.95 -8.53
CA TRP A 16 -0.32 9.32 -7.19
C TRP A 16 0.65 8.86 -6.10
N PHE A 17 0.98 9.76 -5.15
CA PHE A 17 1.75 9.47 -3.94
C PHE A 17 1.10 10.15 -2.71
N PRO A 18 0.81 9.42 -1.62
CA PRO A 18 -0.04 9.92 -0.54
C PRO A 18 0.61 10.91 0.42
N TYR A 19 1.94 11.03 0.43
CA TYR A 19 2.65 11.81 1.45
C TYR A 19 3.19 13.11 0.91
N LEU A 20 3.19 14.12 1.77
CA LEU A 20 4.01 15.30 1.62
C LEU A 20 5.40 15.00 2.16
N ASP A 21 6.44 15.65 1.61
CA ASP A 21 7.79 15.60 2.18
C ASP A 21 7.88 16.50 3.43
N LEU A 22 7.01 16.22 4.40
CA LEU A 22 6.80 17.04 5.59
C LEU A 22 6.51 16.14 6.78
N CYS A 23 7.31 16.30 7.81
CA CYS A 23 7.20 15.60 9.07
C CYS A 23 7.11 16.61 10.22
N ARG A 24 6.02 16.56 10.99
CA ARG A 24 5.82 17.43 12.15
C ARG A 24 6.23 16.74 13.45
N VAL A 25 7.04 17.43 14.26
CA VAL A 25 7.48 16.98 15.58
C VAL A 25 7.38 18.15 16.55
N GLY A 26 6.31 18.17 17.36
CA GLY A 26 6.00 19.31 18.21
C GLY A 26 5.72 20.56 17.37
N SER A 27 6.47 21.64 17.61
CA SER A 27 6.42 22.87 16.81
C SER A 27 7.34 22.86 15.58
N ALA A 28 8.21 21.86 15.45
CA ALA A 28 9.16 21.77 14.34
C ALA A 28 8.58 20.99 13.15
N SER A 29 9.01 21.38 11.96
CA SER A 29 8.73 20.68 10.70
C SER A 29 10.04 20.33 10.01
N LEU A 30 10.16 19.08 9.58
CA LEU A 30 11.36 18.52 8.96
C LEU A 30 10.99 17.81 7.66
N THR A 31 11.89 17.83 6.70
CA THR A 31 11.81 17.01 5.48
C THR A 31 12.26 15.57 5.77
N SER A 32 11.87 14.63 4.91
CA SER A 32 12.35 13.24 5.00
C SER A 32 13.87 13.14 4.93
N ARG A 33 14.51 14.00 4.13
CA ARG A 33 15.98 14.07 4.00
C ARG A 33 16.66 14.46 5.30
N GLU A 34 16.14 15.48 6.00
CA GLU A 34 16.68 15.92 7.29
C GLU A 34 16.52 14.84 8.35
N VAL A 35 15.35 14.19 8.39
CA VAL A 35 15.09 13.06 9.29
C VAL A 35 16.09 11.94 9.06
N ILE A 36 16.29 11.53 7.80
CA ILE A 36 17.25 10.48 7.46
C ILE A 36 18.65 10.88 7.89
N LYS A 37 19.08 12.12 7.58
CA LYS A 37 20.41 12.63 7.95
C LYS A 37 20.67 12.58 9.45
N VAL A 38 19.66 12.90 10.27
CA VAL A 38 19.77 12.86 11.74
C VAL A 38 19.82 11.43 12.26
N LEU A 39 19.06 10.50 11.67
CA LEU A 39 19.00 9.11 12.12
C LEU A 39 20.12 8.23 11.58
N GLU A 40 20.74 8.61 10.46
CA GLU A 40 21.74 7.82 9.74
C GLU A 40 22.93 7.35 10.60
N PRO A 41 23.49 8.16 11.53
CA PRO A 41 24.60 7.72 12.39
C PRO A 41 24.20 6.64 13.40
N TYR A 42 22.91 6.53 13.72
CA TYR A 42 22.38 5.59 14.71
C TYR A 42 21.92 4.26 14.12
N ILE A 43 22.07 4.08 12.79
CA ILE A 43 21.60 2.89 12.07
C ILE A 43 22.80 2.21 11.41
N LEU A 44 22.97 0.91 11.69
CA LEU A 44 23.99 0.06 11.07
C LEU A 44 23.92 0.10 9.53
N ASP A 45 25.07 0.15 8.86
CA ASP A 45 25.16 0.21 7.40
C ASP A 45 24.40 -0.94 6.70
N ALA A 46 24.54 -2.16 7.20
CA ALA A 46 23.81 -3.32 6.69
C ALA A 46 22.28 -3.12 6.74
N ARG A 47 21.77 -2.43 7.77
CA ARG A 47 20.35 -2.12 7.91
C ARG A 47 19.93 -1.00 6.96
N LYS A 48 20.76 0.02 6.76
CA LYS A 48 20.52 1.10 5.78
C LYS A 48 20.42 0.53 4.36
N GLU A 49 21.35 -0.34 3.96
CA GLU A 49 21.33 -0.96 2.63
C GLU A 49 20.12 -1.86 2.42
N ARG A 50 19.73 -2.63 3.45
CA ARG A 50 18.49 -3.42 3.40
C ARG A 50 17.26 -2.53 3.23
N MET A 51 17.17 -1.42 3.97
CA MET A 51 16.06 -0.47 3.86
C MET A 51 15.99 0.16 2.46
N LYS A 52 17.11 0.65 1.92
CA LYS A 52 17.18 1.19 0.55
C LYS A 52 16.71 0.18 -0.48
N ARG A 53 17.17 -1.07 -0.38
CA ARG A 53 16.76 -2.15 -1.29
C ARG A 53 15.25 -2.40 -1.21
N VAL A 54 14.68 -2.47 -0.02
CA VAL A 54 13.24 -2.69 0.15
C VAL A 54 12.43 -1.53 -0.40
N VAL A 55 12.80 -0.29 -0.07
CA VAL A 55 12.11 0.93 -0.55
C VAL A 55 12.10 1.02 -2.08
N ASN A 56 13.22 0.70 -2.73
CA ASN A 56 13.33 0.72 -4.20
C ASN A 56 12.45 -0.34 -4.90
N ASN A 57 11.98 -1.36 -4.19
CA ASN A 57 11.10 -2.38 -4.73
C ASN A 57 9.63 -2.18 -4.30
N ARG A 58 9.29 -1.05 -3.66
CA ARG A 58 7.91 -0.74 -3.28
C ARG A 58 7.18 -0.01 -4.40
N SER A 59 5.90 -0.32 -4.55
CA SER A 59 5.05 0.24 -5.60
C SER A 59 3.72 0.73 -5.06
N TYR A 60 3.34 1.92 -5.52
CA TYR A 60 1.97 2.46 -5.46
C TYR A 60 1.23 2.28 -6.79
N SER A 61 1.81 1.57 -7.77
CA SER A 61 1.11 1.35 -9.05
C SER A 61 0.02 0.27 -8.93
N VAL A 62 0.07 -0.52 -7.86
CA VAL A 62 -0.89 -1.57 -7.50
C VAL A 62 -1.35 -1.33 -6.07
N SER A 63 -2.64 -1.46 -5.82
CA SER A 63 -3.22 -1.38 -4.49
C SER A 63 -4.08 -2.60 -4.23
N LEU A 64 -4.01 -3.13 -3.01
CA LEU A 64 -4.79 -4.28 -2.58
C LEU A 64 -6.03 -3.80 -1.84
N VAL A 65 -7.23 -4.24 -2.26
CA VAL A 65 -8.48 -3.98 -1.55
C VAL A 65 -9.00 -5.29 -0.98
N VAL A 66 -9.33 -5.30 0.32
CA VAL A 66 -9.95 -6.43 1.00
C VAL A 66 -11.31 -5.99 1.54
N GLU A 67 -12.37 -6.64 1.08
CA GLU A 67 -13.76 -6.41 1.49
C GLU A 67 -14.25 -7.56 2.38
N GLY A 68 -15.10 -7.26 3.36
CA GLY A 68 -15.77 -8.30 4.16
C GLY A 68 -14.85 -8.94 5.19
N LEU A 69 -14.33 -8.12 6.12
CA LEU A 69 -13.41 -8.56 7.19
C LEU A 69 -14.08 -9.43 8.26
N ALA A 70 -14.61 -10.60 7.91
CA ALA A 70 -15.18 -11.55 8.86
C ALA A 70 -14.09 -12.26 9.69
N ASP A 71 -12.93 -12.53 9.08
CA ASP A 71 -11.78 -13.16 9.73
C ASP A 71 -10.50 -12.30 9.61
N PHE A 72 -9.97 -11.86 10.75
CA PHE A 72 -8.73 -11.08 10.82
C PHE A 72 -7.48 -11.88 10.42
N GLY A 73 -7.51 -13.21 10.49
CA GLY A 73 -6.43 -14.08 10.02
C GLY A 73 -6.19 -13.95 8.53
N ASN A 74 -7.26 -13.97 7.74
CA ASN A 74 -7.20 -13.78 6.29
C ASN A 74 -6.70 -12.38 5.90
N VAL A 75 -7.17 -11.34 6.60
CA VAL A 75 -6.72 -9.96 6.40
C VAL A 75 -5.22 -9.81 6.70
N SER A 76 -4.77 -10.40 7.80
CA SER A 76 -3.35 -10.44 8.16
C SER A 76 -2.52 -11.17 7.09
N ALA A 77 -2.98 -12.32 6.60
CA ALA A 77 -2.30 -13.06 5.54
C ALA A 77 -2.23 -12.25 4.23
N ALA A 78 -3.30 -11.56 3.87
CA ALA A 78 -3.34 -10.68 2.71
C ALA A 78 -2.34 -9.52 2.85
N PHE A 79 -2.22 -8.90 4.04
CA PHE A 79 -1.26 -7.83 4.28
C PHE A 79 0.19 -8.31 4.27
N ARG A 80 0.47 -9.48 4.85
CA ARG A 80 1.82 -10.09 4.75
C ARG A 80 2.18 -10.38 3.30
N SER A 81 1.22 -10.82 2.49
CA SER A 81 1.41 -11.05 1.06
C SER A 81 1.67 -9.73 0.31
N ALA A 82 0.92 -8.67 0.62
CA ALA A 82 1.15 -7.35 0.06
C ALA A 82 2.56 -6.81 0.37
N ASP A 83 2.99 -6.93 1.63
CA ASP A 83 4.33 -6.49 2.06
C ASP A 83 5.44 -7.27 1.36
N ALA A 84 5.29 -8.61 1.25
CA ALA A 84 6.24 -9.47 0.56
C ALA A 84 6.34 -9.18 -0.95
N LEU A 85 5.23 -8.80 -1.58
CA LEU A 85 5.16 -8.44 -3.01
C LEU A 85 5.55 -6.98 -3.29
N GLY A 86 5.85 -6.18 -2.25
CA GLY A 86 6.20 -4.77 -2.40
C GLY A 86 5.02 -3.85 -2.70
N ILE A 87 3.78 -4.28 -2.46
CA ILE A 87 2.58 -3.45 -2.56
C ILE A 87 2.53 -2.54 -1.34
N GLN A 88 2.57 -1.22 -1.55
CA GLN A 88 2.64 -0.27 -0.44
C GLN A 88 1.26 0.14 0.08
N SER A 89 0.29 0.32 -0.82
CA SER A 89 -1.07 0.77 -0.48
C SER A 89 -2.02 -0.41 -0.32
N VAL A 90 -2.67 -0.49 0.84
CA VAL A 90 -3.70 -1.50 1.12
C VAL A 90 -4.96 -0.87 1.72
N HIS A 91 -6.11 -1.35 1.28
CA HIS A 91 -7.42 -0.82 1.64
C HIS A 91 -8.25 -1.93 2.28
N ALA A 92 -8.80 -1.69 3.45
CA ALA A 92 -9.70 -2.64 4.12
C ALA A 92 -11.08 -2.01 4.29
N ILE A 93 -12.09 -2.68 3.77
CA ILE A 93 -13.49 -2.22 3.85
C ILE A 93 -14.20 -3.03 4.93
N SER A 94 -14.71 -2.34 5.95
CA SER A 94 -15.49 -2.95 7.03
C SER A 94 -16.56 -1.98 7.52
N SER A 95 -17.80 -2.45 7.50
CA SER A 95 -18.98 -1.72 7.96
C SER A 95 -18.96 -1.43 9.46
N ASP A 96 -18.30 -2.27 10.27
CA ASP A 96 -18.58 -2.33 11.71
C ASP A 96 -17.36 -2.06 12.64
N ASN A 97 -16.11 -2.05 12.14
CA ASN A 97 -14.99 -2.37 13.05
C ASN A 97 -13.62 -1.68 12.87
N ARG A 98 -13.59 -0.34 12.79
CA ARG A 98 -12.32 0.40 12.96
C ARG A 98 -11.65 0.15 14.32
N LYS A 99 -12.43 -0.11 15.39
CA LYS A 99 -11.90 -0.45 16.73
C LYS A 99 -11.30 -1.86 16.76
N ARG A 100 -12.04 -2.90 16.36
CA ARG A 100 -11.48 -4.28 16.34
C ARG A 100 -10.25 -4.45 15.46
N TYR A 101 -10.14 -3.75 14.33
CA TYR A 101 -8.89 -3.79 13.55
C TYR A 101 -7.70 -3.20 14.32
N LYS A 102 -7.91 -2.08 15.03
CA LYS A 102 -6.86 -1.49 15.87
C LYS A 102 -6.45 -2.44 17.01
N ASP A 103 -7.41 -3.16 17.58
CA ASP A 103 -7.17 -4.09 18.68
C ASP A 103 -6.47 -5.38 18.21
N ASN A 104 -6.76 -5.86 17.00
CA ASN A 104 -6.14 -7.06 16.41
C ASN A 104 -4.93 -6.76 15.50
N ARG A 105 -4.36 -5.57 15.60
CA ARG A 105 -3.26 -5.10 14.76
C ARG A 105 -1.99 -5.95 14.88
N HIS A 106 -1.87 -6.73 15.96
CA HIS A 106 -0.74 -7.63 16.22
C HIS A 106 -0.74 -8.91 15.37
N VAL A 107 -1.87 -9.27 14.73
CA VAL A 107 -2.01 -10.53 13.98
C VAL A 107 -1.21 -10.51 12.66
N SER A 108 -0.86 -9.33 12.12
CA SER A 108 -0.05 -9.16 10.89
C SER A 108 1.46 -9.23 11.10
N MET A 109 1.93 -9.64 12.28
CA MET A 109 3.36 -9.87 12.59
C MET A 109 4.26 -8.66 12.25
N GLY A 110 3.76 -7.43 12.31
CA GLY A 110 4.54 -6.22 12.04
C GLY A 110 4.50 -5.72 10.59
N ALA A 111 3.89 -6.45 9.65
CA ALA A 111 3.71 -5.99 8.27
C ALA A 111 2.94 -4.66 8.18
N GLU A 112 1.99 -4.46 9.11
CA GLU A 112 1.18 -3.25 9.21
C GLU A 112 1.94 -1.98 9.63
N LYS A 113 3.22 -2.11 9.97
CA LYS A 113 4.13 -0.99 10.22
C LYS A 113 4.77 -0.47 8.93
N TRP A 114 4.82 -1.31 7.90
CA TRP A 114 5.47 -1.02 6.62
C TRP A 114 4.48 -0.68 5.51
N LEU A 115 3.20 -1.00 5.71
CA LEU A 115 2.12 -0.74 4.75
C LEU A 115 1.32 0.52 5.08
N ASP A 116 0.80 1.14 4.03
CA ASP A 116 -0.16 2.24 4.14
C ASP A 116 -1.57 1.67 4.11
N ILE A 117 -2.14 1.49 5.29
CA ILE A 117 -3.46 0.89 5.47
C ILE A 117 -4.53 1.99 5.56
N GLU A 118 -5.50 1.93 4.65
CA GLU A 118 -6.69 2.79 4.65
C GLU A 118 -7.95 1.99 4.98
N LEU A 119 -8.71 2.46 5.98
CA LEU A 119 -9.91 1.78 6.47
C LEU A 119 -11.17 2.51 6.00
N TRP A 120 -12.02 1.79 5.29
CA TRP A 120 -13.24 2.31 4.66
C TRP A 120 -14.47 1.70 5.31
N LYS A 121 -15.54 2.49 5.42
CA LYS A 121 -16.83 2.00 5.91
C LYS A 121 -17.69 1.41 4.80
N SER A 122 -17.52 1.92 3.58
CA SER A 122 -18.30 1.52 2.40
C SER A 122 -17.38 1.18 1.23
N PRO A 123 -17.69 0.13 0.45
CA PRO A 123 -17.02 -0.14 -0.81
C PRO A 123 -17.12 1.03 -1.78
N LYS A 124 -18.27 1.72 -1.80
CA LYS A 124 -18.53 2.86 -2.68
C LYS A 124 -17.52 3.99 -2.46
N GLU A 125 -17.29 4.36 -1.19
CA GLU A 125 -16.32 5.40 -0.81
C GLU A 125 -14.90 5.01 -1.21
N CYS A 126 -14.51 3.75 -0.94
CA CYS A 126 -13.20 3.21 -1.28
C CYS A 126 -12.93 3.28 -2.78
N PHE A 127 -13.87 2.77 -3.58
CA PHE A 127 -13.73 2.73 -5.03
C PHE A 127 -13.78 4.12 -5.66
N GLN A 128 -14.60 5.03 -5.14
CA GLN A 128 -14.59 6.42 -5.59
C GLN A 128 -13.22 7.08 -5.34
N ALA A 129 -12.65 6.90 -4.15
CA ALA A 129 -11.31 7.41 -3.84
C ALA A 129 -10.23 6.82 -4.76
N LEU A 130 -10.26 5.50 -5.00
CA LEU A 130 -9.30 4.85 -5.89
C LEU A 130 -9.43 5.34 -7.35
N ARG A 131 -10.65 5.57 -7.84
CA ARG A 131 -10.87 6.14 -9.18
C ARG A 131 -10.33 7.56 -9.29
N MET A 132 -10.57 8.41 -8.29
CA MET A 132 -10.02 9.78 -8.26
C MET A 132 -8.48 9.79 -8.22
N ARG A 133 -7.85 8.76 -7.64
CA ARG A 133 -6.39 8.57 -7.64
C ARG A 133 -5.85 7.97 -8.95
N GLY A 134 -6.71 7.74 -9.94
CA GLY A 134 -6.32 7.21 -11.26
C GLY A 134 -6.18 5.68 -11.34
N TYR A 135 -6.63 4.94 -10.32
CA TYR A 135 -6.59 3.47 -10.39
C TYR A 135 -7.72 2.91 -11.24
N ARG A 136 -7.41 1.86 -11.99
CA ARG A 136 -8.41 0.97 -12.57
C ARG A 136 -8.68 -0.17 -11.58
N ILE A 137 -9.94 -0.55 -11.44
CA ILE A 137 -10.38 -1.52 -10.43
C ILE A 137 -10.64 -2.86 -11.12
N ALA A 138 -10.04 -3.91 -10.58
CA ALA A 138 -10.34 -5.30 -10.91
C ALA A 138 -10.83 -6.01 -9.64
N ALA A 139 -11.87 -6.84 -9.77
CA ALA A 139 -12.45 -7.59 -8.67
C ALA A 139 -12.45 -9.08 -9.01
N THR A 140 -12.29 -9.91 -7.97
CA THR A 140 -12.49 -11.35 -8.08
C THR A 140 -13.96 -11.67 -7.91
N HIS A 141 -14.55 -12.35 -8.89
CA HIS A 141 -15.93 -12.79 -8.89
C HIS A 141 -15.98 -14.28 -9.25
N LEU A 142 -16.97 -15.00 -8.75
CA LEU A 142 -17.24 -16.39 -9.11
C LEU A 142 -18.45 -16.39 -10.05
N GLY A 143 -18.19 -16.19 -11.34
CA GLY A 143 -19.22 -16.17 -12.38
C GLY A 143 -18.66 -16.59 -13.73
N ASP A 144 -19.54 -17.04 -14.61
CA ASP A 144 -19.16 -17.53 -15.94
C ASP A 144 -18.74 -16.38 -16.89
N ASP A 145 -19.04 -15.14 -16.52
CA ASP A 145 -18.68 -13.90 -17.21
C ASP A 145 -17.29 -13.37 -16.82
N THR A 146 -16.50 -14.16 -16.09
CA THR A 146 -15.19 -13.75 -15.58
C THR A 146 -14.07 -13.96 -16.60
N VAL A 147 -13.05 -13.10 -16.53
CA VAL A 147 -11.83 -13.25 -17.32
C VAL A 147 -10.73 -13.87 -16.47
N SER A 148 -9.88 -14.69 -17.10
CA SER A 148 -8.69 -15.24 -16.43
C SER A 148 -7.80 -14.13 -15.87
N THR A 149 -7.22 -14.35 -14.70
CA THR A 149 -6.26 -13.43 -14.07
C THR A 149 -5.07 -13.13 -14.98
N THR A 150 -4.63 -14.09 -15.79
CA THR A 150 -3.56 -13.89 -16.78
C THR A 150 -3.91 -12.81 -17.81
N TYR A 151 -5.18 -12.74 -18.21
CA TYR A 151 -5.67 -11.72 -19.15
C TYR A 151 -5.61 -10.32 -18.53
N ILE A 152 -5.95 -10.20 -17.24
CA ILE A 152 -5.87 -8.94 -16.49
C ILE A 152 -4.41 -8.46 -16.43
N PHE A 153 -3.45 -9.32 -16.09
CA PHE A 153 -2.04 -8.90 -16.05
C PHE A 153 -1.52 -8.41 -17.40
N LYS A 154 -1.89 -9.08 -18.51
CA LYS A 154 -1.50 -8.65 -19.86
C LYS A 154 -2.12 -7.31 -20.24
N THR A 155 -3.39 -7.08 -19.86
CA THR A 155 -4.16 -5.90 -20.26
C THR A 155 -3.82 -4.66 -19.42
N PHE A 156 -3.58 -4.84 -18.12
CA PHE A 156 -3.36 -3.74 -17.18
C PHE A 156 -1.86 -3.47 -16.92
N PHE A 157 -1.00 -4.45 -17.16
CA PHE A 157 0.43 -4.38 -16.86
C PHE A 157 1.32 -4.96 -17.99
N PRO A 158 1.18 -4.50 -19.24
CA PRO A 158 1.91 -5.08 -20.38
C PRO A 158 3.44 -5.05 -20.19
N PHE A 159 3.97 -4.00 -19.56
CA PHE A 159 5.40 -3.88 -19.25
C PHE A 159 5.88 -4.78 -18.10
N LEU A 160 5.00 -5.15 -17.19
CA LEU A 160 5.34 -5.94 -15.98
C LEU A 160 5.39 -7.44 -16.32
N CYS A 161 4.57 -7.89 -17.27
CA CYS A 161 4.61 -9.25 -17.81
C CYS A 161 5.97 -9.56 -18.47
N SER A 162 6.52 -8.59 -19.21
CA SER A 162 7.87 -8.68 -19.80
C SER A 162 8.98 -8.76 -18.75
N TYR A 163 8.82 -8.04 -17.63
CA TYR A 163 9.81 -7.98 -16.54
C TYR A 163 9.84 -9.25 -15.68
N VAL A 164 8.71 -9.92 -15.48
CA VAL A 164 8.62 -11.20 -14.76
C VAL A 164 9.21 -12.34 -15.62
N GLN A 165 8.96 -12.35 -16.93
CA GLN A 165 9.61 -13.32 -17.84
C GLN A 165 11.14 -13.14 -17.88
N CYS A 166 11.66 -11.91 -17.82
CA CYS A 166 13.11 -11.66 -17.82
C CYS A 166 13.84 -12.07 -16.52
N ARG A 167 13.14 -12.36 -15.41
CA ARG A 167 13.78 -12.85 -14.18
C ARG A 167 13.79 -14.39 -14.05
N HIS A 168 13.18 -15.10 -14.99
CA HIS A 168 13.11 -16.56 -15.02
C HIS A 168 13.74 -17.16 -16.29
N ALA A 169 14.49 -16.35 -17.04
CA ALA A 169 15.34 -16.77 -18.15
C ALA A 169 16.82 -16.62 -17.77
#